data_AF-J5GM72-F1
#
_entry.id   AF-J5GM72-F1
#
_cell.length_a   1.000
_cell.length_b   1.000
_cell.length_c   1.000
_cell.angle_alpha   90.00
_cell.angle_beta   90.00
_cell.angle_gamma   90.00
#
_symmetry.space_group_name_H-M   'P 1'
#
loop_
_entity.id
_entity.type
_entity.pdbx_description
1 polymer ?
#
loop_
_entity_poly.entity_id
_entity_poly.type
_entity_poly.pdbx_seq_one_letter_code
_entity_poly.pdbx_strand_id
1 'polypeptide(L)'
;MNEFNKYKLLSEGKAFGDRAKIALVLLDSNTAYEELKVEGAQTSVAGSYSCVGGDPASILEMITIELICRNPRDTWYLPDNVKYWDRRFGSLFETKFFCYDDDVETWSKILNKFFIKLQWMPKREDYSSTKSYNNAWGYFAELLAVVKENNHPEFNTYYEIATGKGMSESVFERKLKELAELKLSFVKG
;
A
#
# COMPACT_ATOMS: atom_id res chain seq x y z
N MET A 1 -24.25 -6.92 -21.49
CA MET A 1 -22.84 -6.81 -21.90
C MET A 1 -21.99 -7.17 -20.68
N ASN A 2 -21.04 -8.11 -20.79
CA ASN A 2 -20.18 -8.43 -19.64
C ASN A 2 -19.27 -7.23 -19.32
N GLU A 3 -18.73 -7.19 -18.10
CA GLU A 3 -17.95 -6.05 -17.63
C GLU A 3 -16.67 -5.84 -18.44
N PHE A 4 -16.07 -6.92 -18.94
CA PHE A 4 -14.92 -6.85 -19.83
C PHE A 4 -15.21 -6.14 -21.16
N ASN A 5 -16.32 -6.46 -21.83
CA ASN A 5 -16.71 -5.78 -23.06
C ASN A 5 -17.06 -4.31 -22.80
N LYS A 6 -17.66 -4.02 -21.63
CA LYS A 6 -17.91 -2.64 -21.20
C LYS A 6 -16.60 -1.88 -20.99
N TYR A 7 -15.61 -2.50 -20.35
CA TYR A 7 -14.27 -1.96 -20.19
C TYR A 7 -13.64 -1.66 -21.55
N LYS A 8 -13.62 -2.61 -22.49
CA LYS A 8 -13.01 -2.40 -23.83
C LYS A 8 -13.64 -1.21 -24.56
N LEU A 9 -14.98 -1.13 -24.57
CA LEU A 9 -15.69 -0.02 -25.18
C LEU A 9 -15.37 1.34 -24.52
N LEU A 10 -15.31 1.38 -23.18
CA LEU A 10 -15.06 2.61 -22.45
C LEU A 10 -13.59 3.02 -22.45
N SER A 11 -12.66 2.08 -22.63
CA SER A 11 -11.20 2.30 -22.57
C SER A 11 -10.58 2.62 -23.94
N GLU A 12 -11.30 2.38 -25.03
CA GLU A 12 -10.78 2.57 -26.38
C GLU A 12 -10.28 4.02 -26.60
N GLY A 13 -9.05 4.14 -27.10
CA GLY A 13 -8.40 5.43 -27.38
C GLY A 13 -8.03 6.25 -26.14
N LYS A 14 -8.22 5.75 -24.92
CA LYS A 14 -7.89 6.48 -23.69
C LYS A 14 -6.44 6.27 -23.23
N ALA A 15 -5.89 7.29 -22.58
CA ALA A 15 -4.59 7.21 -21.95
C ALA A 15 -4.58 6.25 -20.75
N PHE A 16 -3.40 5.85 -20.31
CA PHE A 16 -3.19 4.82 -19.30
C PHE A 16 -3.95 5.11 -17.99
N GLY A 17 -3.87 6.34 -17.47
CA GLY A 17 -4.54 6.71 -16.22
C GLY A 17 -6.06 6.54 -16.28
N ASP A 18 -6.68 6.98 -17.38
CA ASP A 18 -8.12 6.80 -17.58
C ASP A 18 -8.51 5.32 -17.72
N ARG A 19 -7.70 4.53 -18.44
CA ARG A 19 -7.94 3.08 -18.57
C ARG A 19 -7.77 2.34 -17.24
N ALA A 20 -6.80 2.74 -16.42
CA ALA A 20 -6.60 2.19 -15.09
C ALA A 20 -7.80 2.49 -14.17
N LYS A 21 -8.33 3.73 -14.20
CA LYS A 21 -9.55 4.09 -13.46
C LYS A 21 -10.74 3.21 -13.87
N ILE A 22 -10.94 3.00 -15.17
CA ILE A 22 -12.07 2.19 -15.68
C ILE A 22 -11.87 0.71 -15.32
N ALA A 23 -10.65 0.18 -15.44
CA ALA A 23 -10.32 -1.18 -15.06
C ALA A 23 -10.63 -1.45 -13.58
N LEU A 24 -10.21 -0.53 -12.69
CA LEU A 24 -10.45 -0.60 -11.25
C LEU A 24 -11.93 -0.65 -10.86
N VAL A 25 -12.79 -0.03 -11.65
CA VAL A 25 -14.22 0.06 -11.36
C VAL A 25 -15.00 -1.12 -11.94
N LEU A 26 -14.53 -1.72 -13.04
CA LEU A 26 -15.31 -2.69 -13.81
C LEU A 26 -14.75 -4.10 -13.82
N LEU A 27 -13.46 -4.29 -13.60
CA LEU A 27 -12.82 -5.60 -13.78
C LEU A 27 -12.48 -6.22 -12.43
N ASP A 28 -12.50 -7.54 -12.38
CA ASP A 28 -11.85 -8.26 -11.29
C ASP A 28 -10.34 -8.03 -11.34
N SER A 29 -9.72 -8.28 -10.20
CA SER A 29 -8.32 -8.03 -9.92
C SER A 29 -7.40 -8.66 -10.98
N ASN A 30 -7.59 -9.94 -11.32
CA ASN A 30 -6.71 -10.63 -12.26
C ASN A 30 -6.84 -10.08 -13.68
N THR A 31 -8.06 -9.81 -14.11
CA THR A 31 -8.32 -9.26 -15.44
C THR A 31 -7.75 -7.84 -15.58
N ALA A 32 -7.92 -6.99 -14.56
CA ALA A 32 -7.35 -5.64 -14.55
C ALA A 32 -5.81 -5.64 -14.66
N TYR A 33 -5.14 -6.57 -13.98
CA TYR A 33 -3.69 -6.72 -14.09
C TYR A 33 -3.24 -7.07 -15.50
N GLU A 34 -3.84 -8.10 -16.08
CA GLU A 34 -3.48 -8.58 -17.42
C GLU A 34 -3.63 -7.49 -18.48
N GLU A 35 -4.63 -6.62 -18.32
CA GLU A 35 -4.89 -5.48 -19.18
C GLU A 35 -3.87 -4.34 -19.02
N LEU A 36 -3.34 -4.11 -17.81
CA LEU A 36 -2.50 -2.95 -17.51
C LEU A 36 -0.99 -3.26 -17.45
N LYS A 37 -0.59 -4.53 -17.31
CA LYS A 37 0.80 -4.92 -17.00
C LYS A 37 1.86 -4.46 -18.00
N VAL A 38 1.52 -4.36 -19.29
CA VAL A 38 2.51 -4.00 -20.34
C VAL A 38 2.90 -2.53 -20.21
N GLU A 39 1.92 -1.65 -20.07
CA GLU A 39 2.16 -0.20 -19.96
C GLU A 39 2.64 0.17 -18.57
N GLY A 40 2.13 -0.51 -17.55
CA GLY A 40 2.58 -0.29 -16.20
C GLY A 40 4.01 -0.75 -15.92
N ALA A 41 4.61 -1.57 -16.78
CA ALA A 41 6.03 -1.92 -16.73
C ALA A 41 6.94 -0.92 -17.48
N GLN A 42 6.38 0.12 -18.11
CA GLN A 42 7.15 1.14 -18.82
C GLN A 42 7.72 2.18 -17.85
N THR A 43 8.78 2.85 -18.26
CA THR A 43 9.37 3.97 -17.49
C THR A 43 8.55 5.26 -17.62
N SER A 44 7.68 5.35 -18.61
CA SER A 44 6.79 6.49 -18.84
C SER A 44 5.66 6.12 -19.79
N VAL A 45 4.46 6.67 -19.55
CA VAL A 45 3.28 6.57 -20.43
C VAL A 45 2.77 7.95 -20.82
N ALA A 46 2.18 8.06 -22.00
CA ALA A 46 1.58 9.30 -22.47
C ALA A 46 0.33 9.67 -21.65
N GLY A 47 0.16 10.97 -21.43
CA GLY A 47 -1.04 11.54 -20.83
C GLY A 47 -2.13 11.83 -21.85
N SER A 48 -3.23 12.39 -21.36
CA SER A 48 -4.33 12.94 -22.15
C SER A 48 -4.74 14.29 -21.56
N TYR A 49 -5.78 14.91 -22.13
CA TYR A 49 -6.41 16.08 -21.52
C TYR A 49 -7.00 15.80 -20.12
N SER A 50 -7.44 14.56 -19.88
CA SER A 50 -8.08 14.13 -18.62
C SER A 50 -7.13 13.48 -17.62
N CYS A 51 -5.92 13.06 -18.01
CA CYS A 51 -4.96 12.45 -17.10
C CYS A 51 -3.50 12.80 -17.43
N VAL A 52 -2.70 13.07 -16.39
CA VAL A 52 -1.26 13.34 -16.53
C VAL A 52 -0.53 12.07 -16.96
N GLY A 53 0.42 12.19 -17.90
CA GLY A 53 1.34 11.12 -18.28
C GLY A 53 2.57 11.09 -17.36
N GLY A 54 3.49 10.17 -17.59
CA GLY A 54 4.69 10.03 -16.77
C GLY A 54 4.84 8.62 -16.25
N ASP A 55 5.45 8.48 -15.08
CA ASP A 55 5.72 7.20 -14.45
C ASP A 55 4.39 6.47 -14.11
N PRO A 56 4.12 5.28 -14.70
CA PRO A 56 2.88 4.54 -14.46
C PRO A 56 2.62 4.26 -12.99
N ALA A 57 3.69 4.03 -12.22
CA ALA A 57 3.58 3.77 -10.80
C ALA A 57 2.97 4.92 -10.01
N SER A 58 3.51 6.12 -10.22
CA SER A 58 3.00 7.34 -9.62
C SER A 58 1.54 7.62 -10.01
N ILE A 59 1.16 7.29 -11.26
CA ILE A 59 -0.22 7.42 -11.74
C ILE A 59 -1.15 6.43 -11.01
N LEU A 60 -0.74 5.16 -10.90
CA LEU A 60 -1.52 4.12 -10.23
C LEU A 60 -1.67 4.36 -8.73
N GLU A 61 -0.61 4.87 -8.09
CA GLU A 61 -0.67 5.37 -6.72
C GLU A 61 -1.75 6.42 -6.59
N MET A 62 -1.68 7.50 -7.38
CA MET A 62 -2.63 8.60 -7.29
C MET A 62 -4.08 8.10 -7.47
N ILE A 63 -4.31 7.22 -8.44
CA ILE A 63 -5.63 6.65 -8.69
C ILE A 63 -6.11 5.80 -7.51
N THR A 64 -5.22 5.01 -6.92
CA THR A 64 -5.53 4.19 -5.73
C THR A 64 -5.90 5.05 -4.54
N ILE A 65 -5.17 6.14 -4.29
CA ILE A 65 -5.51 7.10 -3.23
C ILE A 65 -6.89 7.72 -3.49
N GLU A 66 -7.13 8.16 -4.73
CA GLU A 66 -8.37 8.83 -5.14
C GLU A 66 -9.60 7.91 -5.02
N LEU A 67 -9.52 6.70 -5.57
CA LEU A 67 -10.67 5.82 -5.71
C LEU A 67 -10.88 4.87 -4.52
N ILE A 68 -9.79 4.38 -3.93
CA ILE A 68 -9.85 3.34 -2.89
C ILE A 68 -9.73 4.01 -1.52
N CYS A 69 -8.59 4.65 -1.21
CA CYS A 69 -8.36 5.19 0.12
C CYS A 69 -9.32 6.34 0.46
N ARG A 70 -9.71 7.16 -0.53
CA ARG A 70 -10.55 8.38 -0.40
C ARG A 70 -9.94 9.47 0.52
N ASN A 71 -8.93 9.13 1.33
CA ASN A 71 -8.21 9.98 2.26
C ASN A 71 -6.71 9.64 2.21
N PRO A 72 -5.83 10.62 1.92
CA PRO A 72 -4.38 10.42 1.87
C PRO A 72 -3.73 9.89 3.16
N ARG A 73 -4.40 10.00 4.31
CA ARG A 73 -3.88 9.46 5.59
C ARG A 73 -4.07 7.95 5.72
N ASP A 74 -4.94 7.37 4.90
CA ASP A 74 -5.27 5.94 4.92
C ASP A 74 -4.48 5.19 3.84
N THR A 75 -3.44 5.84 3.29
CA THR A 75 -2.62 5.34 2.18
C THR A 75 -1.63 4.27 2.60
N TRP A 76 -1.59 3.91 3.88
CA TRP A 76 -0.73 2.86 4.39
C TRP A 76 -1.34 1.47 4.31
N TYR A 77 -2.62 1.32 3.94
CA TYR A 77 -3.26 0.00 3.83
C TYR A 77 -4.10 -0.16 2.55
N LEU A 78 -4.00 -1.31 1.90
CA LEU A 78 -4.84 -1.71 0.77
C LEU A 78 -5.56 -3.05 1.04
N PRO A 79 -6.90 -3.11 0.84
CA PRO A 79 -7.67 -4.35 0.93
C PRO A 79 -7.25 -5.45 -0.05
N ASP A 80 -7.56 -6.70 0.30
CA ASP A 80 -7.20 -7.89 -0.51
C ASP A 80 -7.80 -7.91 -1.91
N ASN A 81 -9.02 -7.41 -2.05
CA ASN A 81 -9.70 -7.35 -3.35
C ASN A 81 -9.05 -6.35 -4.33
N VAL A 82 -8.07 -5.56 -3.89
CA VAL A 82 -7.26 -4.68 -4.75
C VAL A 82 -5.81 -5.18 -4.91
N LYS A 83 -5.49 -6.43 -4.51
CA LYS A 83 -4.14 -7.05 -4.54
C LYS A 83 -3.46 -7.19 -5.89
N TYR A 84 -4.18 -7.04 -7.00
CA TYR A 84 -3.65 -7.33 -8.34
C TYR A 84 -2.58 -6.36 -8.84
N TRP A 85 -2.25 -5.33 -8.06
CA TRP A 85 -1.05 -4.51 -8.25
C TRP A 85 0.23 -5.25 -7.80
N ASP A 86 0.31 -6.54 -8.16
CA ASP A 86 1.32 -7.57 -7.87
C ASP A 86 2.79 -7.10 -7.91
N ARG A 87 3.68 -7.83 -7.21
CA ARG A 87 5.14 -7.68 -6.96
C ARG A 87 6.01 -6.87 -7.93
N ARG A 88 5.66 -6.76 -9.22
CA ARG A 88 6.35 -5.93 -10.22
C ARG A 88 5.92 -4.46 -10.19
N PHE A 89 4.69 -4.20 -9.79
CA PHE A 89 4.24 -2.91 -9.28
C PHE A 89 4.48 -2.78 -7.77
N GLY A 90 4.61 -3.89 -7.04
CA GLY A 90 4.79 -3.91 -5.59
C GLY A 90 5.99 -3.10 -5.06
N SER A 91 7.11 -3.03 -5.79
CA SER A 91 8.24 -2.16 -5.39
C SER A 91 7.87 -0.68 -5.30
N LEU A 92 6.80 -0.26 -5.97
CA LEU A 92 6.27 1.11 -6.00
C LEU A 92 5.50 1.45 -4.71
N PHE A 93 4.93 0.43 -4.07
CA PHE A 93 4.04 0.57 -2.93
C PHE A 93 4.67 0.12 -1.61
N GLU A 94 5.79 -0.62 -1.63
CA GLU A 94 6.56 -1.04 -0.43
C GLU A 94 6.78 0.07 0.61
N THR A 95 6.89 1.32 0.18
CA THR A 95 7.13 2.47 1.06
C THR A 95 5.86 3.19 1.49
N LYS A 96 4.78 3.10 0.72
CA LYS A 96 3.57 3.90 0.95
C LYS A 96 2.37 3.08 1.38
N PHE A 97 2.14 1.91 0.80
CA PHE A 97 0.99 1.05 1.11
C PHE A 97 1.45 -0.32 1.60
N PHE A 98 0.75 -0.84 2.59
CA PHE A 98 0.89 -2.20 3.09
C PHE A 98 -0.36 -2.98 2.69
N CYS A 99 -0.19 -4.00 1.85
CA CYS A 99 -1.27 -4.91 1.50
C CYS A 99 -1.51 -5.91 2.64
N TYR A 100 -2.73 -6.43 2.80
CA TYR A 100 -2.96 -7.63 3.63
C TYR A 100 -2.51 -8.90 2.87
N ASP A 101 -1.30 -8.86 2.31
CA ASP A 101 -0.67 -10.01 1.66
C ASP A 101 -0.20 -11.00 2.74
N ASP A 102 -0.54 -12.27 2.61
CA ASP A 102 -0.11 -13.33 3.52
C ASP A 102 1.14 -14.05 3.01
N ASP A 103 1.73 -13.59 1.89
CA ASP A 103 2.99 -14.09 1.39
C ASP A 103 4.15 -13.81 2.37
N VAL A 104 4.49 -14.86 3.10
CA VAL A 104 5.51 -14.86 4.15
C VAL A 104 6.87 -14.39 3.61
N GLU A 105 7.25 -14.78 2.40
CA GLU A 105 8.57 -14.44 1.85
C GLU A 105 8.73 -12.93 1.59
N THR A 106 7.69 -12.30 1.03
CA THR A 106 7.67 -10.86 0.75
C THR A 106 7.71 -10.08 2.06
N TRP A 107 6.87 -10.46 3.02
CA TRP A 107 6.85 -9.81 4.33
C TRP A 107 8.15 -9.96 5.11
N SER A 108 8.78 -11.13 5.06
CA SER A 108 10.10 -11.34 5.66
C SER A 108 11.15 -10.42 5.03
N LYS A 109 11.11 -10.19 3.72
CA LYS A 109 12.00 -9.24 3.02
C LYS A 109 11.75 -7.79 3.43
N ILE A 110 10.48 -7.37 3.51
CA ILE A 110 10.08 -6.03 3.95
C ILE A 110 10.54 -5.76 5.38
N LEU A 111 10.22 -6.69 6.30
CA LEU A 111 10.59 -6.57 7.69
C LEU A 111 12.11 -6.52 7.87
N ASN A 112 12.86 -7.39 7.19
CA ASN A 112 14.32 -7.35 7.21
C ASN A 112 14.88 -6.00 6.69
N LYS A 113 14.31 -5.47 5.60
CA LYS A 113 14.71 -4.18 5.05
C LYS A 113 14.53 -3.05 6.07
N PHE A 114 13.35 -2.90 6.66
CA PHE A 114 13.05 -1.77 7.53
C PHE A 114 13.63 -1.89 8.94
N PHE A 115 13.58 -3.07 9.56
CA PHE A 115 13.99 -3.25 10.96
C PHE A 115 15.46 -3.63 11.12
N ILE A 116 16.11 -4.18 10.09
CA ILE A 116 17.52 -4.61 10.17
C ILE A 116 18.43 -3.77 9.26
N LYS A 117 18.12 -3.67 7.97
CA LYS A 117 19.05 -3.11 6.98
C LYS A 117 19.11 -1.59 6.99
N LEU A 118 17.96 -0.92 6.95
CA LEU A 118 17.92 0.53 6.71
C LEU A 118 18.41 1.35 7.91
N GLN A 119 18.47 0.78 9.12
CA GLN A 119 18.85 1.49 10.35
C GLN A 119 18.09 2.82 10.57
N TRP A 120 16.87 2.95 10.01
CA TRP A 120 16.03 4.15 10.08
C TRP A 120 15.15 4.22 11.33
N MET A 121 15.39 3.34 12.31
CA MET A 121 14.62 3.35 13.55
C MET A 121 14.86 4.65 14.32
N PRO A 122 13.79 5.31 14.83
CA PRO A 122 13.92 6.56 15.56
C PRO A 122 14.83 6.41 16.79
N LYS A 123 15.73 7.37 17.00
CA LYS A 123 16.52 7.47 18.23
C LYS A 123 15.99 8.60 19.09
N ARG A 124 15.95 8.43 20.41
CA ARG A 124 15.28 9.39 21.31
C ARG A 124 15.92 10.78 21.23
N GLU A 125 17.24 10.83 21.09
CA GLU A 125 18.07 12.03 21.00
C GLU A 125 17.76 12.92 19.79
N ASP A 126 17.20 12.36 18.71
CA ASP A 126 16.89 13.08 17.48
C ASP A 126 15.60 13.92 17.57
N TYR A 127 14.87 13.87 18.69
CA TYR A 127 13.55 14.48 18.84
C TYR A 127 13.43 15.36 20.08
N SER A 128 12.84 16.54 19.91
CA SER A 128 12.61 17.50 21.00
C SER A 128 11.46 17.13 21.94
N SER A 129 10.55 16.23 21.51
CA SER A 129 9.38 15.82 22.31
C SER A 129 9.07 14.33 22.20
N THR A 130 8.44 13.78 23.24
CA THR A 130 7.93 12.40 23.23
C THR A 130 6.87 12.20 22.15
N LYS A 131 6.05 13.22 21.87
CA LYS A 131 5.01 13.15 20.83
C LYS A 131 5.63 12.96 19.44
N SER A 132 6.64 13.75 19.09
CA SER A 132 7.33 13.63 17.79
C SER A 132 8.09 12.31 17.66
N TYR A 133 8.74 11.87 18.74
CA TYR A 133 9.41 10.57 18.78
C TYR A 133 8.43 9.40 18.56
N ASN A 134 7.30 9.39 19.27
CA ASN A 134 6.27 8.37 19.12
C ASN A 134 5.58 8.41 17.75
N ASN A 135 5.49 9.59 17.12
CA ASN A 135 4.98 9.72 15.76
C ASN A 135 5.94 9.09 14.74
N ALA A 136 7.26 9.25 14.91
CA ALA A 136 8.25 8.63 14.03
C ALA A 136 8.21 7.09 14.10
N TRP A 137 7.92 6.53 15.29
CA TRP A 137 7.66 5.10 15.45
C TRP A 137 6.37 4.63 14.78
N GLY A 138 5.44 5.54 14.45
CA GLY A 138 4.15 5.24 13.86
C GLY A 138 4.25 4.39 12.59
N TYR A 139 5.23 4.68 11.73
CA TYR A 139 5.44 3.94 10.47
C TYR A 139 5.84 2.47 10.71
N PHE A 140 6.77 2.24 11.66
CA PHE A 140 7.18 0.88 12.03
C PHE A 140 6.03 0.12 12.72
N ALA A 141 5.23 0.83 13.51
CA ALA A 141 4.04 0.26 14.15
C ALA A 141 2.93 -0.09 13.15
N GLU A 142 2.77 0.68 12.07
CA GLU A 142 1.85 0.36 10.95
C GLU A 142 2.26 -0.95 10.26
N LEU A 143 3.55 -1.11 9.95
CA LEU A 143 4.10 -2.36 9.41
C LEU A 143 3.82 -3.55 10.32
N LEU A 144 4.12 -3.43 11.61
CA LEU A 144 3.88 -4.49 12.58
C LEU A 144 2.39 -4.79 12.76
N ALA A 145 1.50 -3.80 12.62
CA ALA A 145 0.06 -4.00 12.75
C ALA A 145 -0.47 -4.89 11.62
N VAL A 146 -0.05 -4.65 10.38
CA VAL A 146 -0.41 -5.50 9.23
C VAL A 146 0.13 -6.92 9.40
N VAL A 147 1.41 -7.03 9.79
CA VAL A 147 2.09 -8.31 10.01
C VAL A 147 1.43 -9.13 11.13
N LYS A 148 0.97 -8.46 12.19
CA LYS A 148 0.22 -9.07 13.29
C LYS A 148 -1.13 -9.61 12.81
N GLU A 149 -1.89 -8.78 12.09
CA GLU A 149 -3.20 -9.17 11.55
C GLU A 149 -3.07 -10.34 10.56
N ASN A 150 -2.01 -10.38 9.76
CA ASN A 150 -1.69 -11.48 8.85
C ASN A 150 -1.26 -12.78 9.54
N ASN A 151 -1.12 -12.80 10.87
CA ASN A 151 -0.57 -13.93 11.64
C ASN A 151 0.83 -14.36 11.16
N HIS A 152 1.66 -13.42 10.72
CA HIS A 152 2.99 -13.73 10.19
C HIS A 152 3.89 -14.34 11.28
N PRO A 153 4.63 -15.43 11.00
CA PRO A 153 5.43 -16.15 12.01
C PRO A 153 6.54 -15.30 12.65
N GLU A 154 7.10 -14.35 11.89
CA GLU A 154 8.20 -13.49 12.37
C GLU A 154 7.73 -12.27 13.17
N PHE A 155 6.42 -12.08 13.40
CA PHE A 155 5.88 -10.89 14.10
C PHE A 155 6.59 -10.62 15.43
N ASN A 156 6.67 -11.63 16.31
CA ASN A 156 7.22 -11.45 17.66
C ASN A 156 8.68 -10.98 17.60
N THR A 157 9.47 -11.52 16.67
CA THR A 157 10.88 -11.15 16.49
C THR A 157 11.05 -9.66 16.20
N TYR A 158 10.29 -9.10 15.24
CA TYR A 158 10.41 -7.69 14.90
C TYR A 158 9.73 -6.77 15.92
N TYR A 159 8.68 -7.24 16.59
CA TYR A 159 8.06 -6.52 17.70
C TYR A 159 9.04 -6.35 18.89
N GLU A 160 9.76 -7.41 19.26
CA GLU A 160 10.80 -7.37 20.29
C GLU A 160 11.96 -6.45 19.90
N ILE A 161 12.37 -6.45 18.63
CA ILE A 161 13.39 -5.51 18.14
C ILE A 161 12.91 -4.07 18.28
N ALA A 162 11.70 -3.75 17.81
CA ALA A 162 11.17 -2.39 17.84
C ALA A 162 11.01 -1.86 19.27
N THR A 163 10.44 -2.68 20.15
CA THR A 163 10.26 -2.33 21.57
C THR A 163 11.59 -2.21 22.31
N GLY A 164 12.54 -3.13 22.08
CA GLY A 164 13.89 -3.05 22.60
C GLY A 164 14.68 -1.82 22.12
N LYS A 165 14.28 -1.23 20.99
CA LYS A 165 14.82 0.03 20.46
C LYS A 165 14.05 1.27 20.88
N GLY A 166 12.96 1.12 21.63
CA GLY A 166 12.26 2.22 22.29
C GLY A 166 10.92 2.60 21.67
N MET A 167 10.32 1.76 20.81
CA MET A 167 8.90 1.86 20.48
C MET A 167 8.04 1.50 21.70
N SER A 168 7.08 2.35 22.08
CA SER A 168 6.15 2.01 23.17
C SER A 168 5.01 1.11 22.69
N GLU A 169 4.53 0.23 23.58
CA GLU A 169 3.38 -0.65 23.30
C GLU A 169 2.15 0.14 22.87
N SER A 170 1.90 1.28 23.52
CA SER A 170 0.78 2.17 23.21
C SER A 170 0.79 2.73 21.78
N VAL A 171 1.97 2.89 21.15
CA VAL A 171 2.06 3.31 19.75
C VAL A 171 1.56 2.19 18.84
N PHE A 172 1.93 0.94 19.14
CA PHE A 172 1.52 -0.24 18.40
C PHE A 172 0.02 -0.52 18.57
N GLU A 173 -0.49 -0.53 19.80
CA GLU A 173 -1.93 -0.74 20.08
C GLU A 173 -2.82 0.27 19.36
N ARG A 174 -2.40 1.54 19.33
CA ARG A 174 -3.09 2.58 18.57
C ARG A 174 -3.14 2.25 17.08
N LYS A 175 -2.03 1.80 16.49
CA LYS A 175 -1.98 1.45 15.06
C LYS A 175 -2.79 0.20 14.73
N LEU A 176 -2.84 -0.80 15.62
CA LEU A 176 -3.75 -1.94 15.48
C LEU A 176 -5.22 -1.50 15.46
N LYS A 177 -5.60 -0.58 16.35
CA LYS A 177 -6.96 -0.03 16.38
C LYS A 177 -7.30 0.74 15.11
N GLU A 178 -6.40 1.63 14.67
CA GLU A 178 -6.55 2.37 13.41
C GLU A 178 -6.70 1.42 12.20
N LEU A 179 -5.93 0.33 12.17
CA LEU A 179 -6.05 -0.69 11.11
C LEU A 179 -7.43 -1.36 11.11
N ALA A 180 -7.94 -1.74 12.28
CA ALA A 180 -9.24 -2.37 12.40
C ALA A 180 -10.37 -1.42 11.95
N GLU A 181 -10.30 -0.14 12.33
CA GLU A 181 -11.25 0.89 11.89
C GLU A 181 -11.18 1.12 10.38
N LEU A 182 -9.96 1.15 9.82
CA LEU A 182 -9.73 1.30 8.39
C LEU A 182 -10.27 0.10 7.60
N LYS A 183 -10.04 -1.14 8.05
CA LYS A 183 -10.61 -2.34 7.43
C LYS A 183 -12.14 -2.29 7.40
N LEU A 184 -12.78 -1.82 8.47
CA LEU A 184 -14.24 -1.67 8.53
C LEU A 184 -14.77 -0.59 7.59
N SER A 185 -14.01 0.46 7.28
CA SER A 185 -14.44 1.52 6.38
C SER A 185 -14.59 1.02 4.94
N PHE A 186 -13.76 0.06 4.52
CA PHE A 186 -13.82 -0.54 3.19
C PHE A 186 -15.00 -1.52 3.01
N VAL A 187 -15.52 -2.11 4.08
CA VAL A 187 -16.67 -3.04 4.02
C VAL A 187 -18.01 -2.29 3.92
N LYS A 188 -18.08 -1.07 4.44
CA LYS A 188 -19.30 -0.26 4.49
C LYS A 188 -19.47 0.69 3.29
N GLY A 189 -18.51 0.70 2.36
CA GLY A 189 -18.35 1.72 1.32
C GLY A 189 -18.78 1.33 -0.08
#